data_AF-A0AA97PKX0-F1
#
_entry.id   AF-A0AA97PKX0-F1
#
_cell.length_a   1.000
_cell.length_b   1.000
_cell.length_c   1.000
_cell.angle_alpha   90.00
_cell.angle_beta   90.00
_cell.angle_gamma   90.00
#
_symmetry.space_group_name_H-M   'P 1'
#
loop_
_entity.id
_entity.type
_entity.pdbx_description
1 polymer ?
#
loop_
_entity_poly.entity_id
_entity_poly.type
_entity_poly.pdbx_seq_one_letter_code
_entity_poly.pdbx_strand_id
1 'polypeptide(L)'
;MSAVNSATTQTAAPPRPAAMANGTSPSAVPVPAAAAAAPPQLNKKTKKKALDSNEASKLVAARISQLELDQAGDKEQEIEIEREVKKANRELNSQTAKMDNLQKIDHLTKRCSDLLADMKRHERESLKNKKRGDQLQKEKDQSRTELTKTVGLKEKLEKLCRELQKENNKLKSENKAYADKQLRDQNSWDEKFLGLLQRLDDYQSEKDNPKKQMVDMELDELFRQRFKTLIEQYELRDLHFHSLMRTKELEVQYNMARYEAEKKRAEAEVGRSRQLNAQIQTFSKTEGELRTQLNVYVDKFKQVEDTLNNSNDLFLTFRKEMEEMSKKSKKLEKENESLKRKHEAMNQNIFKMADERTKNLKELEELRKKTEKLTSIITQMQQQGRGIAPSGLANSVEPCYPEGEEEGDGEESEYEEEYEDVSEEDGEYYDEDLTEEEAQPEPQKFGPERPPPPPVANGC
;
A
#
# COMPACT_ATOMS: atom_id res chain seq x y z
N MET A 1 61.86 8.49 65.88
CA MET A 1 60.51 8.04 65.45
C MET A 1 59.58 9.21 65.66
N SER A 2 59.43 10.08 64.65
CA SER A 2 58.34 10.03 63.65
C SER A 2 57.04 10.55 64.28
N ALA A 3 56.69 11.84 64.23
CA ALA A 3 56.50 12.75 63.09
C ALA A 3 55.17 12.51 62.31
N VAL A 4 54.24 13.43 62.53
CA VAL A 4 53.32 14.08 61.56
C VAL A 4 52.57 13.21 60.54
N ASN A 5 51.23 13.23 60.59
CA ASN A 5 50.47 13.68 59.41
C ASN A 5 49.03 14.13 59.71
N SER A 6 48.61 15.18 58.98
CA SER A 6 47.28 15.77 58.98
C SER A 6 46.47 15.26 57.78
N ALA A 7 45.14 15.30 57.86
CA ALA A 7 44.28 15.31 56.65
C ALA A 7 42.98 16.06 56.91
N THR A 8 42.67 17.01 56.02
CA THR A 8 41.47 17.88 56.05
C THR A 8 40.66 17.66 54.78
N THR A 9 39.34 17.66 54.85
CA THR A 9 38.42 17.85 53.70
C THR A 9 37.05 18.25 54.25
N GLN A 10 36.71 19.54 54.32
CA GLN A 10 36.01 20.31 53.28
C GLN A 10 34.69 19.70 52.78
N THR A 11 33.57 20.35 53.14
CA THR A 11 32.29 20.28 52.41
C THR A 11 31.78 21.71 52.20
N ALA A 12 31.48 22.06 50.94
CA ALA A 12 31.12 23.42 50.54
C ALA A 12 29.61 23.69 50.66
N ALA A 13 29.24 24.96 50.82
CA ALA A 13 27.85 25.43 50.86
C ALA A 13 27.34 25.85 49.45
N PRO A 14 26.05 25.62 49.12
CA PRO A 14 25.46 26.08 47.86
C PRO A 14 25.04 27.58 47.90
N PRO A 15 24.93 28.25 46.74
CA PRO A 15 24.78 29.70 46.67
C PRO A 15 23.33 30.22 46.81
N ARG A 16 23.23 31.50 47.14
CA ARG A 16 22.01 32.29 47.36
C ARG A 16 21.47 32.87 46.04
N PRO A 17 20.16 32.83 45.74
CA PRO A 17 19.59 33.55 44.60
C PRO A 17 19.51 35.07 44.85
N ALA A 18 19.63 35.85 43.78
CA ALA A 18 19.65 37.31 43.82
C ALA A 18 18.25 37.94 43.96
N ALA A 19 18.21 39.19 44.43
CA ALA A 19 17.01 40.01 44.45
C ALA A 19 16.76 40.68 43.08
N MET A 20 15.50 40.82 42.70
CA MET A 20 15.02 41.69 41.62
C MET A 20 13.80 42.48 42.12
N ALA A 21 13.61 43.69 41.60
CA ALA A 21 12.88 44.76 42.28
C ALA A 21 11.42 44.98 41.82
N ASN A 22 10.73 45.81 42.62
CA ASN A 22 9.37 46.35 42.52
C ASN A 22 8.68 46.47 41.14
N GLY A 23 7.36 46.28 41.17
CA GLY A 23 6.39 46.81 40.19
C GLY A 23 4.99 47.00 40.78
N THR A 24 4.56 48.25 40.95
CA THR A 24 3.20 48.71 41.33
C THR A 24 2.32 48.89 40.08
N SER A 25 0.98 48.96 40.06
CA SER A 25 -0.13 49.05 41.05
C SER A 25 -1.47 48.84 40.28
N PRO A 26 -2.71 49.08 40.79
CA PRO A 26 -3.25 49.17 42.17
C PRO A 26 -4.55 48.31 42.36
N SER A 27 -5.25 48.53 43.48
CA SER A 27 -6.48 47.86 43.94
C SER A 27 -7.75 47.98 43.07
N ALA A 28 -8.63 46.97 43.17
CA ALA A 28 -10.08 47.15 43.25
C ALA A 28 -10.72 46.05 44.11
N VAL A 29 -11.59 46.43 45.05
CA VAL A 29 -12.46 45.54 45.84
C VAL A 29 -13.90 45.66 45.29
N PRO A 30 -14.77 44.65 45.43
CA PRO A 30 -15.66 44.69 46.60
C PRO A 30 -15.98 43.32 47.23
N VAL A 31 -16.41 43.37 48.48
CA VAL A 31 -17.03 42.27 49.25
C VAL A 31 -18.55 42.29 49.01
N PRO A 32 -19.31 41.20 49.22
CA PRO A 32 -19.80 40.95 50.58
C PRO A 32 -19.88 39.48 51.05
N ALA A 33 -20.08 39.39 52.37
CA ALA A 33 -20.25 38.26 53.28
C ALA A 33 -20.89 36.94 52.80
N ALA A 34 -20.22 35.86 53.17
CA ALA A 34 -20.69 34.69 53.95
C ALA A 34 -22.16 34.22 53.87
N ALA A 35 -22.32 32.97 53.39
CA ALA A 35 -23.12 31.93 54.06
C ALA A 35 -22.57 30.54 53.70
N ALA A 36 -22.60 29.58 54.63
CA ALA A 36 -22.09 28.23 54.42
C ALA A 36 -23.24 27.20 54.31
N ALA A 37 -23.27 26.39 53.24
CA ALA A 37 -23.95 25.09 53.21
C ALA A 37 -23.53 24.23 52.00
N ALA A 38 -23.59 22.91 52.16
CA ALA A 38 -23.05 21.86 51.29
C ALA A 38 -23.62 21.74 49.86
N PRO A 39 -22.84 21.19 48.90
CA PRO A 39 -23.32 20.62 47.64
C PRO A 39 -23.47 19.07 47.75
N PRO A 40 -23.98 18.36 46.72
CA PRO A 40 -25.14 18.68 45.88
C PRO A 40 -26.09 17.46 45.70
N GLN A 41 -27.38 17.68 45.39
CA GLN A 41 -28.21 16.63 44.76
C GLN A 41 -28.47 16.95 43.29
N LEU A 42 -27.56 16.46 42.43
CA LEU A 42 -27.77 16.39 40.98
C LEU A 42 -28.20 14.97 40.62
N ASN A 43 -29.47 14.82 40.25
CA ASN A 43 -30.05 13.54 39.82
C ASN A 43 -29.52 13.16 38.43
N LYS A 44 -28.33 12.56 38.39
CA LYS A 44 -27.57 12.34 37.14
C LYS A 44 -27.71 10.89 36.68
N LYS A 45 -28.71 10.61 35.84
CA LYS A 45 -28.82 9.36 35.07
C LYS A 45 -27.51 9.11 34.31
N THR A 46 -26.75 8.10 34.73
CA THR A 46 -25.48 7.70 34.11
C THR A 46 -25.73 7.00 32.77
N LYS A 47 -25.71 7.75 31.67
CA LYS A 47 -25.33 7.18 30.37
C LYS A 47 -23.85 6.79 30.45
N LYS A 48 -23.54 5.49 30.25
CA LYS A 48 -22.18 5.05 29.87
C LYS A 48 -21.76 5.89 28.64
N LYS A 49 -20.57 6.49 28.65
CA LYS A 49 -19.91 6.86 27.39
C LYS A 49 -19.48 5.57 26.69
N ALA A 50 -20.39 5.00 25.89
CA ALA A 50 -19.96 4.41 24.64
C ALA A 50 -19.35 5.54 23.78
N LEU A 51 -18.41 5.21 22.89
CA LEU A 51 -18.14 6.06 21.74
C LEU A 51 -19.49 6.30 21.05
N ASP A 52 -19.88 7.56 20.91
CA ASP A 52 -21.27 7.88 20.59
C ASP A 52 -21.57 7.35 19.18
N SER A 53 -22.73 6.75 18.95
CA SER A 53 -23.08 6.27 17.59
C SER A 53 -23.03 7.44 16.59
N ASN A 54 -23.31 8.65 17.09
CA ASN A 54 -23.19 9.93 16.40
C ASN A 54 -21.72 10.28 16.04
N GLU A 55 -20.74 9.90 16.86
CA GLU A 55 -19.31 10.12 16.63
C GLU A 55 -18.76 9.15 15.58
N ALA A 56 -19.21 7.88 15.61
CA ALA A 56 -18.94 6.92 14.55
C ALA A 56 -19.58 7.33 13.20
N SER A 57 -20.85 7.74 13.20
CA SER A 57 -21.52 8.28 12.00
C SER A 57 -20.83 9.55 11.47
N LYS A 58 -20.32 10.42 12.33
CA LYS A 58 -19.53 11.60 11.92
C LYS A 58 -18.19 11.23 11.29
N LEU A 59 -17.49 10.21 11.80
CA LEU A 59 -16.26 9.70 11.19
C LEU A 59 -16.52 9.08 9.82
N VAL A 60 -17.62 8.35 9.65
CA VAL A 60 -18.04 7.82 8.35
C VAL A 60 -18.41 8.94 7.39
N ALA A 61 -19.23 9.91 7.81
CA ALA A 61 -19.60 11.07 6.99
C ALA A 61 -18.39 11.92 6.59
N ALA A 62 -17.45 12.16 7.50
CA ALA A 62 -16.19 12.85 7.21
C ALA A 62 -15.33 12.05 6.22
N ARG A 63 -15.32 10.71 6.30
CA ARG A 63 -14.56 9.88 5.35
C ARG A 63 -15.23 9.82 3.97
N ILE A 64 -16.56 9.81 3.89
CA ILE A 64 -17.31 9.93 2.63
C ILE A 64 -17.02 11.29 1.99
N SER A 65 -17.18 12.39 2.74
CA SER A 65 -16.90 13.75 2.23
C SER A 65 -15.44 13.94 1.79
N GLN A 66 -14.48 13.30 2.46
CA GLN A 66 -13.09 13.27 2.00
C GLN A 66 -12.95 12.54 0.65
N LEU A 67 -13.55 11.35 0.51
CA LEU A 67 -13.47 10.57 -0.73
C LEU A 67 -14.21 11.24 -1.90
N GLU A 68 -15.30 11.97 -1.63
CA GLU A 68 -16.01 12.79 -2.63
C GLU A 68 -15.16 13.99 -3.09
N LEU A 69 -14.44 14.64 -2.16
CA LEU A 69 -13.47 15.70 -2.49
C LEU A 69 -12.28 15.16 -3.28
N ASP A 70 -11.71 14.02 -2.86
CA ASP A 70 -10.60 13.36 -3.54
C ASP A 70 -11.03 13.01 -4.99
N GLN A 71 -12.21 12.39 -5.18
CA GLN A 71 -12.76 12.05 -6.50
C GLN A 71 -13.11 13.28 -7.36
N ALA A 72 -13.51 14.40 -6.75
CA ALA A 72 -13.72 15.66 -7.47
C ALA A 72 -12.39 16.23 -8.00
N GLY A 73 -11.33 16.17 -7.18
CA GLY A 73 -9.98 16.58 -7.57
C GLY A 73 -9.37 15.70 -8.67
N ASP A 74 -9.61 14.38 -8.63
CA ASP A 74 -9.15 13.45 -9.67
C ASP A 74 -9.81 13.77 -11.03
N LYS A 75 -11.13 14.04 -11.03
CA LYS A 75 -11.87 14.44 -12.25
C LYS A 75 -11.41 15.80 -12.79
N GLU A 76 -11.08 16.75 -11.92
CA GLU A 76 -10.54 18.05 -12.33
C GLU A 76 -9.15 17.89 -12.98
N GLN A 77 -8.29 17.03 -12.43
CA GLN A 77 -7.00 16.70 -13.03
C GLN A 77 -7.13 16.01 -14.40
N GLU A 78 -8.07 15.06 -14.53
CA GLU A 78 -8.31 14.35 -15.80
C GLU A 78 -8.77 15.31 -16.91
N ILE A 79 -9.67 16.24 -16.60
CA ILE A 79 -10.12 17.29 -17.53
C ILE A 79 -8.97 18.23 -17.91
N GLU A 80 -8.08 18.58 -16.96
CA GLU A 80 -6.94 19.46 -17.24
C GLU A 80 -5.90 18.76 -18.14
N ILE A 81 -5.62 17.48 -17.91
CA ILE A 81 -4.78 16.64 -18.78
C ILE A 81 -5.37 16.59 -20.20
N GLU A 82 -6.68 16.37 -20.34
CA GLU A 82 -7.34 16.31 -21.64
C GLU A 82 -7.23 17.65 -22.41
N ARG A 83 -7.34 18.79 -21.71
CA ARG A 83 -7.13 20.13 -22.29
C ARG A 83 -5.68 20.33 -22.75
N GLU A 84 -4.71 19.96 -21.92
CA GLU A 84 -3.29 20.13 -22.24
C GLU A 84 -2.86 19.24 -23.41
N VAL A 85 -3.39 18.02 -23.51
CA VAL A 85 -3.22 17.12 -24.67
C VAL A 85 -3.82 17.71 -25.94
N LYS A 86 -5.06 18.24 -25.88
CA LYS A 86 -5.71 18.91 -27.04
C LYS A 86 -4.93 20.15 -27.50
N LYS A 87 -4.33 20.90 -26.56
CA LYS A 87 -3.48 22.06 -26.83
C LYS A 87 -2.14 21.64 -27.47
N ALA A 88 -1.46 20.63 -26.92
CA ALA A 88 -0.21 20.10 -27.46
C ALA A 88 -0.37 19.55 -28.89
N ASN A 89 -1.46 18.84 -29.18
CA ASN A 89 -1.75 18.35 -30.54
C ASN A 89 -2.02 19.49 -31.54
N ARG A 90 -2.74 20.55 -31.13
CA ARG A 90 -2.94 21.74 -31.98
C ARG A 90 -1.62 22.46 -32.29
N GLU A 91 -0.75 22.59 -31.30
CA GLU A 91 0.56 23.22 -31.46
C GLU A 91 1.50 22.37 -32.34
N LEU A 92 1.52 21.04 -32.16
CA LEU A 92 2.28 20.12 -33.01
C LEU A 92 1.83 20.18 -34.48
N ASN A 93 0.52 20.17 -34.73
CA ASN A 93 -0.02 20.31 -36.08
C ASN A 93 0.29 21.69 -36.68
N SER A 94 0.26 22.76 -35.88
CA SER A 94 0.62 24.10 -36.34
C SER A 94 2.09 24.23 -36.73
N GLN A 95 2.99 23.61 -35.96
CA GLN A 95 4.43 23.60 -36.24
C GLN A 95 4.78 22.77 -37.47
N THR A 96 4.16 21.58 -37.62
CA THR A 96 4.44 20.67 -38.75
C THR A 96 3.78 21.09 -40.06
N ALA A 97 2.69 21.86 -40.05
CA ALA A 97 1.92 22.23 -41.25
C ALA A 97 2.71 22.95 -42.37
N LYS A 98 3.84 23.59 -42.04
CA LYS A 98 4.68 24.34 -42.99
C LYS A 98 6.00 23.65 -43.35
N MET A 99 6.25 22.47 -42.80
CA MET A 99 7.49 21.72 -42.99
C MET A 99 7.35 20.73 -44.15
N ASP A 100 8.43 20.48 -44.90
CA ASP A 100 8.46 19.39 -45.87
C ASP A 100 8.46 18.02 -45.16
N ASN A 101 8.35 16.92 -45.92
CA ASN A 101 8.22 15.59 -45.32
C ASN A 101 9.48 15.15 -44.54
N LEU A 102 10.68 15.53 -45.00
CA LEU A 102 11.93 15.20 -44.33
C LEU A 102 12.10 16.02 -43.04
N GLN A 103 11.83 17.32 -43.12
CA GLN A 103 11.79 18.23 -41.97
C GLN A 103 10.76 17.80 -40.91
N LYS A 104 9.59 17.30 -41.32
CA LYS A 104 8.59 16.72 -40.41
C LYS A 104 9.13 15.49 -39.69
N ILE A 105 9.77 14.57 -40.40
CA ILE A 105 10.36 13.34 -39.83
C ILE A 105 11.41 13.70 -38.79
N ASP A 106 12.35 14.60 -39.12
CA ASP A 106 13.39 15.07 -38.17
C ASP A 106 12.77 15.75 -36.94
N HIS A 107 11.80 16.65 -37.14
CA HIS A 107 11.14 17.37 -36.06
C HIS A 107 10.36 16.43 -35.14
N LEU A 108 9.60 15.49 -35.69
CA LEU A 108 8.85 14.48 -34.93
C LEU A 108 9.80 13.53 -34.19
N THR A 109 10.86 13.04 -34.84
CA THR A 109 11.86 12.16 -34.22
C THR A 109 12.56 12.84 -33.04
N LYS A 110 12.95 14.11 -33.21
CA LYS A 110 13.51 14.93 -32.13
C LYS A 110 12.50 15.16 -31.01
N ARG A 111 11.26 15.52 -31.34
CA ARG A 111 10.20 15.76 -30.35
C ARG A 111 9.86 14.51 -29.54
N CYS A 112 9.79 13.34 -30.17
CA CYS A 112 9.61 12.05 -29.50
C CYS A 112 10.79 11.72 -28.58
N SER A 113 12.01 12.01 -29.01
CA SER A 113 13.22 11.81 -28.19
C SER A 113 13.25 12.72 -26.95
N ASP A 114 12.90 13.99 -27.12
CA ASP A 114 12.81 14.97 -26.03
C ASP A 114 11.70 14.58 -25.03
N LEU A 115 10.52 14.18 -25.52
CA LEU A 115 9.42 13.70 -24.69
C LEU A 115 9.80 12.43 -23.89
N LEU A 116 10.53 11.49 -24.50
CA LEU A 116 11.03 10.30 -23.80
C LEU A 116 12.06 10.66 -22.71
N ALA A 117 12.93 11.63 -22.99
CA ALA A 117 13.92 12.12 -22.03
C ALA A 117 13.26 12.81 -20.82
N ASP A 118 12.26 13.65 -21.09
CA ASP A 118 11.48 14.35 -20.05
C ASP A 118 10.58 13.42 -19.25
N MET A 119 9.92 12.44 -19.88
CA MET A 119 9.18 11.39 -19.19
C MET A 119 10.10 10.64 -18.21
N LYS A 120 11.28 10.18 -18.66
CA LYS A 120 12.31 9.58 -17.78
C LYS A 120 12.84 10.56 -16.73
N ARG A 121 12.83 11.87 -16.96
CA ARG A 121 13.20 12.89 -15.96
C ARG A 121 12.16 12.95 -14.85
N HIS A 122 10.88 13.02 -15.23
CA HIS A 122 9.74 13.04 -14.34
C HIS A 122 9.56 11.73 -13.55
N GLU A 123 9.83 10.55 -14.12
CA GLU A 123 9.87 9.29 -13.38
C GLU A 123 10.88 9.31 -12.22
N ARG A 124 12.11 9.77 -12.50
CA ARG A 124 13.18 9.87 -11.49
C ARG A 124 12.84 10.91 -10.41
N GLU A 125 12.19 12.01 -10.79
CA GLU A 125 11.74 13.05 -9.87
C GLU A 125 10.57 12.58 -9.01
N SER A 126 9.58 11.90 -9.59
CA SER A 126 8.48 11.23 -8.89
C SER A 126 9.01 10.23 -7.86
N LEU A 127 9.99 9.39 -8.22
CA LEU A 127 10.61 8.45 -7.29
C LEU A 127 11.37 9.14 -6.14
N LYS A 128 12.02 10.30 -6.39
CA LYS A 128 12.63 11.13 -5.33
C LYS A 128 11.56 11.75 -4.43
N ASN A 129 10.48 12.27 -4.99
CA ASN A 129 9.39 12.90 -4.27
C ASN A 129 8.63 11.88 -3.41
N LYS A 130 8.40 10.66 -3.91
CA LYS A 130 7.85 9.54 -3.14
C LYS A 130 8.72 9.22 -1.91
N LYS A 131 10.03 9.02 -2.10
CA LYS A 131 10.98 8.78 -1.00
C LYS A 131 11.01 9.95 0.02
N ARG A 132 10.89 11.19 -0.45
CA ARG A 132 10.78 12.37 0.42
C ARG A 132 9.47 12.39 1.20
N GLY A 133 8.36 12.00 0.58
CA GLY A 133 7.06 11.83 1.23
C GLY A 133 7.10 10.77 2.33
N ASP A 134 7.66 9.59 2.04
CA ASP A 134 7.84 8.50 3.00
C ASP A 134 8.69 8.95 4.21
N GLN A 135 9.79 9.67 3.96
CA GLN A 135 10.66 10.22 5.00
C GLN A 135 9.96 11.29 5.85
N LEU A 136 9.25 12.25 5.24
CA LEU A 136 8.49 13.27 5.96
C LEU A 136 7.34 12.67 6.78
N GLN A 137 6.68 11.62 6.28
CA GLN A 137 5.65 10.90 7.01
C GLN A 137 6.24 10.18 8.24
N LYS A 138 7.40 9.55 8.10
CA LYS A 138 8.14 8.93 9.22
C LYS A 138 8.57 9.96 10.26
N GLU A 139 9.09 11.12 9.84
CA GLU A 139 9.43 12.24 10.74
C GLU A 139 8.19 12.75 11.47
N LYS A 140 7.05 12.91 10.79
CA LYS A 140 5.77 13.31 11.40
C LYS A 140 5.30 12.31 12.47
N ASP A 141 5.40 11.01 12.20
CA ASP A 141 5.03 9.95 13.15
C ASP A 141 5.99 9.89 14.35
N GLN A 142 7.29 10.13 14.12
CA GLN A 142 8.28 10.26 15.19
C GLN A 142 7.98 11.50 16.06
N SER A 143 7.79 12.68 15.47
CA SER A 143 7.45 13.91 16.20
C SER A 143 6.15 13.79 16.99
N ARG A 144 5.11 13.12 16.44
CA ARG A 144 3.87 12.83 17.19
C ARG A 144 4.13 11.97 18.43
N THR A 145 5.02 10.99 18.29
CA THR A 145 5.40 10.08 19.39
C THR A 145 6.19 10.81 20.47
N GLU A 146 7.13 11.68 20.08
CA GLU A 146 7.91 12.53 21.00
C GLU A 146 7.04 13.57 21.71
N LEU A 147 6.11 14.21 21.01
CA LEU A 147 5.12 15.11 21.61
C LEU A 147 4.26 14.38 22.65
N THR A 148 3.78 13.18 22.34
CA THR A 148 2.98 12.35 23.26
C THR A 148 3.75 12.02 24.54
N LYS A 149 5.03 11.64 24.42
CA LYS A 149 5.94 11.42 25.57
C LYS A 149 6.13 12.70 26.39
N THR A 150 6.30 13.84 25.72
CA THR A 150 6.54 15.15 26.35
C THR A 150 5.33 15.63 27.14
N VAL A 151 4.12 15.49 26.59
CA VAL A 151 2.86 15.77 27.30
C VAL A 151 2.71 14.87 28.51
N GLY A 152 2.96 13.56 28.38
CA GLY A 152 2.91 12.62 29.51
C GLY A 152 3.93 12.91 30.62
N LEU A 153 5.10 13.45 30.29
CA LEU A 153 6.08 13.94 31.28
C LEU A 153 5.63 15.24 31.94
N LYS A 154 5.07 16.18 31.18
CA LYS A 154 4.50 17.43 31.70
C LYS A 154 3.38 17.16 32.71
N GLU A 155 2.46 16.25 32.39
CA GLU A 155 1.38 15.86 33.32
C GLU A 155 1.90 15.24 34.63
N LYS A 156 2.97 14.44 34.57
CA LYS A 156 3.61 13.87 35.77
C LYS A 156 4.27 14.94 36.62
N LEU A 157 4.97 15.89 36.00
CA LEU A 157 5.57 17.04 36.69
C LEU A 157 4.51 17.95 37.31
N GLU A 158 3.41 18.25 36.59
CA GLU A 158 2.31 19.04 37.14
C GLU A 158 1.63 18.36 38.35
N LYS A 159 1.47 17.03 38.33
CA LYS A 159 0.98 16.26 39.48
C LYS A 159 1.95 16.36 40.67
N LEU A 160 3.24 16.10 40.45
CA LEU A 160 4.26 16.18 41.49
C LEU A 160 4.35 17.59 42.10
N CYS A 161 4.30 18.65 41.30
CA CYS A 161 4.29 20.03 41.80
C CYS A 161 3.04 20.33 42.64
N ARG A 162 1.86 19.85 42.23
CA ARG A 162 0.61 20.01 43.02
C ARG A 162 0.65 19.24 44.34
N GLU A 163 1.21 18.03 44.34
CA GLU A 163 1.39 17.20 45.54
C GLU A 163 2.41 17.84 46.50
N LEU A 164 3.58 18.23 46.01
CA LEU A 164 4.61 18.92 46.79
C LEU A 164 4.08 20.23 47.41
N GLN A 165 3.29 21.00 46.66
CA GLN A 165 2.70 22.25 47.17
C GLN A 165 1.59 21.99 48.21
N LYS A 166 0.83 20.89 48.06
CA LYS A 166 -0.14 20.42 49.06
C LYS A 166 0.56 19.97 50.35
N GLU A 167 1.66 19.22 50.25
CA GLU A 167 2.46 18.82 51.41
C GLU A 167 3.15 20.00 52.08
N ASN A 168 3.69 20.96 51.33
CA ASN A 168 4.29 22.17 51.89
C ASN A 168 3.27 23.00 52.69
N ASN A 169 2.03 23.12 52.18
CA ASN A 169 0.93 23.78 52.88
C ASN A 169 0.49 22.99 54.13
N LYS A 170 0.44 21.65 54.04
CA LYS A 170 0.18 20.78 55.19
C LYS A 170 1.23 20.97 56.29
N LEU A 171 2.52 20.86 55.97
CA LEU A 171 3.62 21.06 56.91
C LEU A 171 3.61 22.45 57.55
N LYS A 172 3.29 23.51 56.77
CA LYS A 172 3.08 24.86 57.32
C LYS A 172 1.95 24.91 58.34
N SER A 173 0.82 24.24 58.06
CA SER A 173 -0.32 24.18 58.98
C SER A 173 -0.01 23.35 60.24
N GLU A 174 0.72 22.24 60.12
CA GLU A 174 1.14 21.39 61.23
C GLU A 174 2.17 22.09 62.12
N ASN A 175 3.16 22.76 61.54
CA ASN A 175 4.16 23.52 62.28
C ASN A 175 3.53 24.72 63.02
N LYS A 176 2.56 25.41 62.40
CA LYS A 176 1.78 26.44 63.10
C LYS A 176 0.97 25.83 64.26
N ALA A 177 0.25 24.74 64.02
CA ALA A 177 -0.53 24.07 65.07
C ALA A 177 0.34 23.56 66.23
N TYR A 178 1.57 23.13 65.94
CA TYR A 178 2.57 22.74 66.93
C TYR A 178 3.04 23.95 67.76
N ALA A 179 3.38 25.08 67.12
CA ALA A 179 3.73 26.32 67.82
C ALA A 179 2.56 26.83 68.69
N ASP A 180 1.33 26.84 68.16
CA ASP A 180 0.12 27.21 68.88
C ASP A 180 -0.18 26.25 70.06
N LYS A 181 0.24 24.97 69.97
CA LYS A 181 0.17 24.01 71.08
C LYS A 181 1.26 24.30 72.12
N GLN A 182 2.51 24.51 71.70
CA GLN A 182 3.64 24.78 72.58
C GLN A 182 3.41 26.06 73.41
N LEU A 183 2.84 27.11 72.81
CA LEU A 183 2.45 28.32 73.53
C LEU A 183 1.34 28.07 74.57
N ARG A 184 0.34 27.25 74.24
CA ARG A 184 -0.72 26.85 75.19
C ARG A 184 -0.19 25.99 76.33
N ASP A 185 0.70 25.05 76.02
CA ASP A 185 1.37 24.20 77.02
C ASP A 185 2.25 25.06 77.94
N GLN A 186 3.00 26.03 77.39
CA GLN A 186 3.78 27.01 78.18
C GLN A 186 2.89 27.83 79.11
N ASN A 187 1.85 28.50 78.59
CA ASN A 187 0.93 29.29 79.41
C ASN A 187 0.27 28.44 80.50
N SER A 188 -0.08 27.18 80.20
CA SER A 188 -0.63 26.22 81.17
C SER A 188 0.39 25.81 82.25
N TRP A 189 1.68 25.78 81.96
CA TRP A 189 2.73 25.59 82.96
C TRP A 189 2.94 26.85 83.80
N ASP A 190 3.01 28.03 83.18
CA ASP A 190 3.16 29.31 83.88
C ASP A 190 2.00 29.54 84.86
N GLU A 191 0.75 29.26 84.44
CA GLU A 191 -0.44 29.29 85.31
C GLU A 191 -0.35 28.29 86.48
N LYS A 192 0.14 27.07 86.25
CA LYS A 192 0.35 26.08 87.33
C LYS A 192 1.46 26.49 88.29
N PHE A 193 2.54 27.11 87.80
CA PHE A 193 3.62 27.62 88.64
C PHE A 193 3.15 28.81 89.47
N LEU A 194 2.40 29.75 88.88
CA LEU A 194 1.74 30.85 89.60
C LEU A 194 0.80 30.31 90.69
N GLY A 195 -0.06 29.33 90.36
CA GLY A 195 -0.96 28.70 91.33
C GLY A 195 -0.25 27.84 92.39
N LEU A 196 0.95 27.32 92.13
CA LEU A 196 1.78 26.65 93.14
C LEU A 196 2.45 27.68 94.07
N LEU A 197 3.01 28.76 93.52
CA LEU A 197 3.59 29.86 94.29
C LEU A 197 2.54 30.50 95.19
N GLN A 198 1.33 30.76 94.67
CA GLN A 198 0.20 31.26 95.46
C GLN A 198 -0.15 30.30 96.60
N ARG A 199 -0.28 28.99 96.34
CA ARG A 199 -0.54 28.01 97.41
C ARG A 199 0.56 27.92 98.46
N LEU A 200 1.82 28.17 98.09
CA LEU A 200 2.94 28.22 99.03
C LEU A 200 2.89 29.49 99.89
N ASP A 201 2.48 30.62 99.31
CA ASP A 201 2.26 31.90 100.01
C ASP A 201 1.03 31.83 100.93
N ASP A 202 -0.07 31.21 100.47
CA ASP A 202 -1.25 30.88 101.27
C ASP A 202 -0.88 29.94 102.44
N TYR A 203 -0.12 28.87 102.19
CA TYR A 203 0.34 27.93 103.22
C TYR A 203 1.30 28.58 104.22
N GLN A 204 2.18 29.48 103.76
CA GLN A 204 3.03 30.28 104.65
C GLN A 204 2.15 31.18 105.54
N SER A 205 1.19 31.89 104.94
CA SER A 205 0.23 32.75 105.65
C SER A 205 -0.68 31.99 106.63
N GLU A 206 -1.06 30.75 106.30
CA GLU A 206 -1.90 29.89 107.15
C GLU A 206 -1.11 29.14 108.22
N LYS A 207 0.18 28.86 107.99
CA LYS A 207 1.13 28.44 109.02
C LYS A 207 1.39 29.57 110.02
N ASP A 208 1.51 30.81 109.54
CA ASP A 208 1.68 32.00 110.38
C ASP A 208 0.36 32.42 111.07
N ASN A 209 -0.79 31.89 110.63
CA ASN A 209 -2.11 32.15 111.21
C ASN A 209 -3.03 30.90 111.16
N PRO A 210 -2.81 29.89 112.03
CA PRO A 210 -3.44 28.58 111.92
C PRO A 210 -4.94 28.62 112.23
N LYS A 211 -5.76 28.34 111.22
CA LYS A 211 -7.22 28.23 111.35
C LYS A 211 -7.65 26.79 111.66
N LYS A 212 -8.54 26.66 112.65
CA LYS A 212 -9.07 25.36 113.09
C LYS A 212 -10.16 24.89 112.11
N GLN A 213 -9.83 23.92 111.27
CA GLN A 213 -10.75 23.37 110.27
C GLN A 213 -11.92 22.62 110.95
N MET A 214 -13.15 23.02 110.63
CA MET A 214 -14.34 22.18 110.81
C MET A 214 -14.72 21.60 109.45
N VAL A 215 -15.07 20.32 109.40
CA VAL A 215 -15.50 19.66 108.16
C VAL A 215 -16.93 20.06 107.87
N ASP A 216 -17.12 20.73 106.73
CA ASP A 216 -18.42 21.15 106.25
C ASP A 216 -19.18 19.98 105.61
N MET A 217 -20.42 19.78 106.04
CA MET A 217 -21.27 18.66 105.63
C MET A 217 -21.96 18.92 104.29
N GLU A 218 -22.07 20.18 103.85
CA GLU A 218 -22.54 20.54 102.50
C GLU A 218 -21.56 20.11 101.40
N LEU A 219 -20.27 20.04 101.73
CA LEU A 219 -19.21 19.64 100.81
C LEU A 219 -19.31 18.15 100.40
N ASP A 220 -19.73 17.27 101.30
CA ASP A 220 -19.94 15.84 101.00
C ASP A 220 -21.10 15.61 100.04
N GLU A 221 -22.21 16.33 100.21
CA GLU A 221 -23.35 16.28 99.29
C GLU A 221 -22.99 16.87 97.91
N LEU A 222 -22.19 17.94 97.87
CA LEU A 222 -21.65 18.47 96.62
C LEU A 222 -20.76 17.45 95.90
N PHE A 223 -19.89 16.72 96.64
CA PHE A 223 -19.11 15.63 96.06
C PHE A 223 -20.00 14.51 95.54
N ARG A 224 -21.05 14.11 96.28
CA ARG A 224 -22.02 13.08 95.87
C ARG A 224 -22.71 13.43 94.55
N GLN A 225 -23.16 14.68 94.40
CA GLN A 225 -23.77 15.18 93.16
C GLN A 225 -22.75 15.24 92.01
N ARG A 226 -21.50 15.61 92.29
CA ARG A 226 -20.42 15.65 91.30
C ARG A 226 -19.99 14.25 90.83
N PHE A 227 -20.00 13.25 91.71
CA PHE A 227 -19.79 11.85 91.33
C PHE A 227 -20.95 11.30 90.51
N LYS A 228 -22.20 11.61 90.88
CA LYS A 228 -23.40 11.21 90.11
C LYS A 228 -23.34 11.75 88.67
N THR A 229 -23.12 13.06 88.52
CA THR A 229 -23.02 13.69 87.19
C THR A 229 -21.82 13.20 86.38
N LEU A 230 -20.71 12.84 87.04
CA LEU A 230 -19.57 12.18 86.39
C LEU A 230 -19.94 10.79 85.83
N ILE A 231 -20.67 9.97 86.60
CA ILE A 231 -21.15 8.65 86.15
C ILE A 231 -22.10 8.81 84.96
N GLU A 232 -23.10 9.68 85.06
CA GLU A 232 -24.05 9.97 83.97
C GLU A 232 -23.35 10.43 82.68
N GLN A 233 -22.29 11.25 82.79
CA GLN A 233 -21.47 11.65 81.64
C GLN A 233 -20.70 10.47 81.01
N TYR A 234 -20.20 9.54 81.81
CA TYR A 234 -19.49 8.35 81.31
C TYR A 234 -20.47 7.38 80.63
N GLU A 235 -21.65 7.15 81.20
CA GLU A 235 -22.71 6.34 80.59
C GLU A 235 -23.16 6.93 79.24
N LEU A 236 -23.39 8.25 79.18
CA LEU A 236 -23.76 8.93 77.94
C LEU A 236 -22.65 8.86 76.87
N ARG A 237 -21.39 8.99 77.29
CA ARG A 237 -20.22 8.85 76.41
C ARG A 237 -20.08 7.44 75.87
N ASP A 238 -20.28 6.43 76.69
CA ASP A 238 -20.20 5.03 76.28
C ASP A 238 -21.37 4.68 75.34
N LEU A 239 -22.58 5.20 75.58
CA LEU A 239 -23.71 5.10 74.64
C LEU A 239 -23.39 5.76 73.29
N HIS A 240 -22.75 6.94 73.31
CA HIS A 240 -22.29 7.59 72.09
C HIS A 240 -21.25 6.73 71.33
N PHE A 241 -20.28 6.13 72.03
CA PHE A 241 -19.31 5.23 71.40
C PHE A 241 -19.98 4.00 70.78
N HIS A 242 -20.96 3.36 71.43
CA HIS A 242 -21.71 2.25 70.85
C HIS A 242 -22.47 2.68 69.58
N SER A 243 -23.09 3.85 69.57
CA SER A 243 -23.76 4.40 68.39
C SER A 243 -22.78 4.71 67.24
N LEU A 244 -21.60 5.23 67.57
CA LEU A 244 -20.54 5.54 66.61
C LEU A 244 -19.96 4.26 65.99
N MET A 245 -19.69 3.24 66.81
CA MET A 245 -19.21 1.93 66.35
C MET A 245 -20.22 1.27 65.41
N ARG A 246 -21.50 1.22 65.76
CA ARG A 246 -22.56 0.71 64.87
C ARG A 246 -22.62 1.48 63.55
N THR A 247 -22.41 2.80 63.58
CA THR A 247 -22.34 3.61 62.34
C THR A 247 -21.15 3.20 61.47
N LYS A 248 -19.99 2.95 62.08
CA LYS A 248 -18.79 2.52 61.35
C LYS A 248 -18.88 1.09 60.83
N GLU A 249 -19.51 0.17 61.55
CA GLU A 249 -19.83 -1.17 61.06
C GLU A 249 -20.71 -1.12 59.81
N LEU A 250 -21.76 -0.28 59.81
CA LEU A 250 -22.64 -0.08 58.66
C LEU A 250 -21.92 0.60 57.48
N GLU A 251 -21.05 1.59 57.73
CA GLU A 251 -20.20 2.19 56.69
C GLU A 251 -19.29 1.14 56.03
N VAL A 252 -18.67 0.25 56.82
CA VAL A 252 -17.81 -0.83 56.31
C VAL A 252 -18.63 -1.81 55.47
N GLN A 253 -19.76 -2.30 55.98
CA GLN A 253 -20.64 -3.23 55.26
C GLN A 253 -21.14 -2.64 53.92
N TYR A 254 -21.55 -1.37 53.92
CA TYR A 254 -21.98 -0.66 52.71
C TYR A 254 -20.86 -0.57 51.67
N ASN A 255 -19.64 -0.22 52.09
CA ASN A 255 -18.50 -0.12 51.17
C ASN A 255 -18.06 -1.50 50.65
N MET A 256 -18.13 -2.55 51.47
CA MET A 256 -17.89 -3.93 51.03
C MET A 256 -18.91 -4.38 49.99
N ALA A 257 -20.21 -4.24 50.26
CA ALA A 257 -21.27 -4.61 49.31
C ALA A 257 -21.16 -3.83 47.99
N ARG A 258 -20.80 -2.54 48.06
CA ARG A 258 -20.55 -1.71 46.87
C ARG A 258 -19.33 -2.19 46.08
N TYR A 259 -18.25 -2.57 46.76
CA TYR A 259 -17.05 -3.13 46.11
C TYR A 259 -17.36 -4.46 45.42
N GLU A 260 -18.08 -5.37 46.07
CA GLU A 260 -18.50 -6.66 45.49
C GLU A 260 -19.39 -6.49 44.27
N ALA A 261 -20.33 -5.55 44.31
CA ALA A 261 -21.19 -5.22 43.17
C ALA A 261 -20.39 -4.71 41.97
N GLU A 262 -19.43 -3.80 42.17
CA GLU A 262 -18.60 -3.28 41.08
C GLU A 262 -17.60 -4.33 40.58
N LYS A 263 -17.04 -5.17 41.46
CA LYS A 263 -16.20 -6.32 41.09
C LYS A 263 -16.96 -7.29 40.17
N LYS A 264 -18.16 -7.71 40.57
CA LYS A 264 -19.01 -8.61 39.78
C LYS A 264 -19.41 -8.00 38.42
N ARG A 265 -19.63 -6.68 38.39
CA ARG A 265 -19.88 -5.92 37.15
C ARG A 265 -18.66 -5.88 36.23
N ALA A 266 -17.47 -5.69 36.77
CA ALA A 266 -16.22 -5.71 36.02
C ALA A 266 -15.92 -7.12 35.46
N GLU A 267 -16.10 -8.17 36.27
CA GLU A 267 -15.96 -9.58 35.84
C GLU A 267 -16.92 -9.92 34.69
N ALA A 268 -18.18 -9.47 34.75
CA ALA A 268 -19.15 -9.63 33.68
C ALA A 268 -18.77 -8.85 32.39
N GLU A 269 -18.18 -7.66 32.52
CA GLU A 269 -17.69 -6.89 31.36
C GLU A 269 -16.47 -7.57 30.72
N VAL A 270 -15.55 -8.12 31.51
CA VAL A 270 -14.40 -8.92 31.03
C VAL A 270 -14.90 -10.20 30.33
N GLY A 271 -15.91 -10.87 30.87
CA GLY A 271 -16.56 -12.02 30.24
C GLY A 271 -17.13 -11.68 28.85
N ARG A 272 -17.90 -10.60 28.74
CA ARG A 272 -18.41 -10.11 27.44
C ARG A 272 -17.29 -9.71 26.49
N SER A 273 -16.25 -9.03 26.97
CA SER A 273 -15.09 -8.64 26.15
C SER A 273 -14.37 -9.87 25.58
N ARG A 274 -14.20 -10.94 26.36
CA ARG A 274 -13.62 -12.21 25.87
C ARG A 274 -14.50 -12.86 24.80
N GLN A 275 -15.81 -12.89 24.99
CA GLN A 275 -16.76 -13.43 23.99
C GLN A 275 -16.71 -12.64 22.67
N LEU A 276 -16.73 -11.30 22.72
CA LEU A 276 -16.62 -10.46 21.52
C LEU A 276 -15.28 -10.65 20.81
N ASN A 277 -14.17 -10.74 21.55
CA ASN A 277 -12.84 -11.00 20.95
C ASN A 277 -12.80 -12.37 20.23
N ALA A 278 -13.36 -13.42 20.84
CA ALA A 278 -13.44 -14.74 20.20
C ALA A 278 -14.31 -14.71 18.92
N GLN A 279 -15.41 -13.94 18.93
CA GLN A 279 -16.26 -13.75 17.76
C GLN A 279 -15.53 -13.00 16.63
N ILE A 280 -14.83 -11.91 16.95
CA ILE A 280 -14.00 -11.15 15.99
C ILE A 280 -12.90 -12.04 15.41
N GLN A 281 -12.22 -12.83 16.24
CA GLN A 281 -11.20 -13.77 15.79
C GLN A 281 -11.78 -14.85 14.84
N THR A 282 -12.99 -15.33 15.12
CA THR A 282 -13.70 -16.28 14.25
C THR A 282 -14.03 -15.66 12.90
N PHE A 283 -14.61 -14.45 12.88
CA PHE A 283 -14.91 -13.74 11.63
C PHE A 283 -13.65 -13.40 10.83
N SER A 284 -12.57 -12.98 11.50
CA SER A 284 -11.28 -12.71 10.86
C SER A 284 -10.68 -13.98 10.22
N LYS A 285 -10.85 -15.15 10.84
CA LYS A 285 -10.42 -16.43 10.26
C LYS A 285 -11.24 -16.78 9.02
N THR A 286 -12.57 -16.69 9.09
CA THR A 286 -13.44 -16.99 7.94
C THR A 286 -13.24 -16.01 6.79
N GLU A 287 -12.94 -14.74 7.08
CA GLU A 287 -12.65 -13.72 6.07
C GLU A 287 -11.33 -14.00 5.36
N GLY A 288 -10.28 -14.39 6.10
CA GLY A 288 -9.01 -14.85 5.54
C GLY A 288 -9.18 -16.10 4.65
N GLU A 289 -9.97 -17.09 5.10
CA GLU A 289 -10.28 -18.28 4.29
C GLU A 289 -11.01 -17.93 2.99
N LEU A 290 -11.95 -16.99 3.01
CA LEU A 290 -12.64 -16.50 1.81
C LEU A 290 -11.71 -15.72 0.87
N ARG A 291 -10.77 -14.91 1.39
CA ARG A 291 -9.72 -14.28 0.57
C ARG A 291 -8.83 -15.31 -0.12
N THR A 292 -8.44 -16.37 0.60
CA THR A 292 -7.65 -17.46 0.00
C THR A 292 -8.43 -18.16 -1.11
N GLN A 293 -9.73 -18.44 -0.92
CA GLN A 293 -10.58 -19.01 -1.98
C GLN A 293 -10.69 -18.07 -3.18
N LEU A 294 -10.88 -16.76 -2.97
CA LEU A 294 -10.95 -15.77 -4.05
C LEU A 294 -9.66 -15.75 -4.87
N ASN A 295 -8.49 -15.73 -4.23
CA ASN A 295 -7.20 -15.80 -4.93
C ASN A 295 -7.07 -17.08 -5.76
N VAL A 296 -7.45 -18.24 -5.21
CA VAL A 296 -7.46 -19.51 -5.96
C VAL A 296 -8.40 -19.46 -7.17
N TYR A 297 -9.53 -18.76 -7.10
CA TYR A 297 -10.39 -18.55 -8.27
C TYR A 297 -9.76 -17.61 -9.30
N VAL A 298 -9.10 -16.52 -8.88
CA VAL A 298 -8.36 -15.62 -9.78
C VAL A 298 -7.26 -16.37 -10.51
N ASP A 299 -6.49 -17.21 -9.82
CA ASP A 299 -5.42 -18.00 -10.43
C ASP A 299 -5.98 -19.06 -11.41
N LYS A 300 -7.14 -19.67 -11.10
CA LYS A 300 -7.85 -20.54 -12.04
C LYS A 300 -8.37 -19.81 -13.28
N PHE A 301 -8.86 -18.58 -13.12
CA PHE A 301 -9.30 -17.76 -14.26
C PHE A 301 -8.13 -17.45 -15.19
N LYS A 302 -6.97 -17.03 -14.64
CA LYS A 302 -5.74 -16.86 -15.41
C LYS A 302 -5.32 -18.14 -16.13
N GLN A 303 -5.37 -19.30 -15.46
CA GLN A 303 -5.03 -20.57 -16.10
C GLN A 303 -5.96 -20.90 -17.29
N VAL A 304 -7.25 -20.55 -17.22
CA VAL A 304 -8.19 -20.71 -18.34
C VAL A 304 -7.88 -19.71 -19.46
N GLU A 305 -7.60 -18.46 -19.12
CA GLU A 305 -7.20 -17.40 -20.06
C GLU A 305 -5.89 -17.76 -20.80
N ASP A 306 -4.86 -18.19 -20.08
CA ASP A 306 -3.60 -18.69 -20.63
C ASP A 306 -3.85 -19.88 -21.57
N THR A 307 -4.70 -20.84 -21.17
CA THR A 307 -5.04 -22.00 -22.00
C THR A 307 -5.78 -21.58 -23.27
N LEU A 308 -6.70 -20.62 -23.17
CA LEU A 308 -7.43 -20.08 -24.31
C LEU A 308 -6.48 -19.38 -25.29
N ASN A 309 -5.60 -18.50 -24.80
CA ASN A 309 -4.61 -17.80 -25.60
C ASN A 309 -3.65 -18.76 -26.31
N ASN A 310 -3.08 -19.73 -25.58
CA ASN A 310 -2.26 -20.79 -26.18
C ASN A 310 -3.02 -21.59 -27.26
N SER A 311 -4.34 -21.84 -27.07
CA SER A 311 -5.15 -22.52 -28.08
C SER A 311 -5.42 -21.65 -29.31
N ASN A 312 -5.61 -20.34 -29.14
CA ASN A 312 -5.77 -19.38 -30.23
C ASN A 312 -4.50 -19.28 -31.09
N ASP A 313 -3.32 -19.21 -30.45
CA ASP A 313 -2.03 -19.24 -31.15
C ASP A 313 -1.83 -20.56 -31.93
N LEU A 314 -2.26 -21.69 -31.36
CA LEU A 314 -2.26 -22.98 -32.05
C LEU A 314 -3.22 -23.01 -33.25
N PHE A 315 -4.41 -22.39 -33.14
CA PHE A 315 -5.31 -22.24 -34.28
C PHE A 315 -4.75 -21.33 -35.36
N LEU A 316 -4.10 -20.21 -35.00
CA LEU A 316 -3.46 -19.30 -35.95
C LEU A 316 -2.31 -19.98 -36.70
N THR A 317 -1.47 -20.74 -35.99
CA THR A 317 -0.38 -21.51 -36.61
C THR A 317 -0.90 -22.59 -37.54
N PHE A 318 -1.90 -23.39 -37.14
CA PHE A 318 -2.53 -24.36 -38.06
C PHE A 318 -3.18 -23.69 -39.29
N ARG A 319 -3.80 -22.52 -39.14
CA ARG A 319 -4.39 -21.78 -40.25
C ARG A 319 -3.31 -21.36 -41.25
N LYS A 320 -2.19 -20.85 -40.75
CA LYS A 320 -1.01 -20.48 -41.56
C LYS A 320 -0.40 -21.71 -42.25
N GLU A 321 -0.23 -22.83 -41.56
CA GLU A 321 0.26 -24.09 -42.15
C GLU A 321 -0.67 -24.62 -43.25
N MET A 322 -1.99 -24.55 -43.06
CA MET A 322 -2.98 -24.93 -44.09
C MET A 322 -2.92 -24.02 -45.32
N GLU A 323 -2.71 -22.71 -45.13
CA GLU A 323 -2.48 -21.78 -46.24
C GLU A 323 -1.17 -22.07 -46.99
N GLU A 324 -0.07 -22.30 -46.27
CA GLU A 324 1.22 -22.66 -46.86
C GLU A 324 1.14 -23.99 -47.62
N MET A 325 0.46 -24.99 -47.05
CA MET A 325 0.18 -26.26 -47.72
C MET A 325 -0.66 -26.07 -48.99
N SER A 326 -1.69 -25.22 -48.94
CA SER A 326 -2.52 -24.89 -50.11
C SER A 326 -1.74 -24.13 -51.19
N LYS A 327 -0.88 -23.18 -50.81
CA LYS A 327 0.05 -22.47 -51.69
C LYS A 327 1.04 -23.45 -52.35
N LYS A 328 1.57 -24.41 -51.57
CA LYS A 328 2.46 -25.49 -52.04
C LYS A 328 1.75 -26.45 -53.01
N SER A 329 0.52 -26.86 -52.74
CA SER A 329 -0.28 -27.70 -53.66
C SER A 329 -0.46 -27.01 -55.01
N LYS A 330 -0.92 -25.75 -55.00
CA LYS A 330 -1.09 -24.93 -56.23
C LYS A 330 0.23 -24.74 -57.00
N LYS A 331 1.37 -24.64 -56.31
CA LYS A 331 2.69 -24.56 -56.96
C LYS A 331 3.06 -25.89 -57.64
N LEU A 332 2.90 -27.02 -56.93
CA LEU A 332 3.17 -28.35 -57.48
C LEU A 332 2.24 -28.70 -58.66
N GLU A 333 0.96 -28.30 -58.60
CA GLU A 333 0.01 -28.44 -59.71
C GLU A 333 0.49 -27.68 -60.96
N LYS A 334 0.91 -26.42 -60.82
CA LYS A 334 1.49 -25.61 -61.92
C LYS A 334 2.79 -26.21 -62.47
N GLU A 335 3.68 -26.71 -61.61
CA GLU A 335 4.92 -27.37 -62.03
C GLU A 335 4.63 -28.68 -62.78
N ASN A 336 3.64 -29.46 -62.33
CA ASN A 336 3.22 -30.70 -62.97
C ASN A 336 2.55 -30.46 -64.34
N GLU A 337 1.68 -29.45 -64.46
CA GLU A 337 1.19 -29.00 -65.78
C GLU A 337 2.33 -28.55 -66.71
N SER A 338 3.31 -27.79 -66.19
CA SER A 338 4.46 -27.32 -66.95
C SER A 338 5.31 -28.48 -67.46
N LEU A 339 5.58 -29.48 -66.61
CA LEU A 339 6.25 -30.73 -67.00
C LEU A 339 5.45 -31.50 -68.05
N LYS A 340 4.13 -31.58 -67.92
CA LYS A 340 3.25 -32.22 -68.90
C LYS A 340 3.30 -31.51 -70.27
N ARG A 341 3.20 -30.17 -70.30
CA ARG A 341 3.37 -29.37 -71.53
C ARG A 341 4.75 -29.58 -72.17
N LYS A 342 5.83 -29.61 -71.36
CA LYS A 342 7.19 -29.90 -71.84
C LYS A 342 7.31 -31.31 -72.42
N HIS A 343 6.70 -32.31 -71.78
CA HIS A 343 6.68 -33.69 -72.28
C HIS A 343 5.90 -33.80 -73.60
N GLU A 344 4.75 -33.16 -73.71
CA GLU A 344 3.95 -33.11 -74.95
C GLU A 344 4.72 -32.42 -76.09
N ALA A 345 5.38 -31.29 -75.82
CA ALA A 345 6.24 -30.60 -76.79
C ALA A 345 7.45 -31.44 -77.21
N MET A 346 8.11 -32.13 -76.28
CA MET A 346 9.19 -33.07 -76.56
C MET A 346 8.71 -34.21 -77.47
N ASN A 347 7.56 -34.82 -77.15
CA ASN A 347 6.97 -35.88 -77.97
C ASN A 347 6.66 -35.38 -79.39
N GLN A 348 6.08 -34.18 -79.53
CA GLN A 348 5.83 -33.57 -80.85
C GLN A 348 7.12 -33.36 -81.65
N ASN A 349 8.22 -32.92 -81.01
CA ASN A 349 9.51 -32.78 -81.68
C ASN A 349 10.12 -34.14 -82.07
N ILE A 350 9.95 -35.17 -81.24
CA ILE A 350 10.36 -36.55 -81.57
C ILE A 350 9.59 -37.07 -82.79
N PHE A 351 8.27 -36.84 -82.88
CA PHE A 351 7.49 -37.20 -84.06
C PHE A 351 7.97 -36.46 -85.32
N LYS A 352 8.20 -35.13 -85.25
CA LYS A 352 8.76 -34.36 -86.38
C LYS A 352 10.10 -34.91 -86.85
N MET A 353 11.04 -35.18 -85.93
CA MET A 353 12.33 -35.78 -86.27
C MET A 353 12.20 -37.19 -86.87
N ALA A 354 11.21 -37.98 -86.43
CA ALA A 354 10.93 -39.29 -87.00
C ALA A 354 10.36 -39.19 -88.43
N ASP A 355 9.47 -38.24 -88.69
CA ASP A 355 8.92 -37.95 -90.01
C ASP A 355 9.99 -37.42 -90.97
N GLU A 356 10.81 -36.46 -90.52
CA GLU A 356 11.96 -35.94 -91.27
C GLU A 356 12.97 -37.05 -91.58
N ARG A 357 13.33 -37.89 -90.61
CA ARG A 357 14.19 -39.06 -90.84
C ARG A 357 13.58 -40.03 -91.86
N THR A 358 12.27 -40.25 -91.79
CA THR A 358 11.55 -41.12 -92.74
C THR A 358 11.54 -40.51 -94.15
N LYS A 359 11.40 -39.18 -94.27
CA LYS A 359 11.49 -38.45 -95.52
C LYS A 359 12.91 -38.52 -96.11
N ASN A 360 13.94 -38.24 -95.30
CA ASN A 360 15.34 -38.32 -95.70
C ASN A 360 15.74 -39.73 -96.13
N LEU A 361 15.21 -40.77 -95.48
CA LEU A 361 15.41 -42.17 -95.90
C LEU A 361 14.80 -42.45 -97.29
N LYS A 362 13.60 -41.93 -97.58
CA LYS A 362 12.98 -42.03 -98.92
C LYS A 362 13.79 -41.27 -99.97
N GLU A 363 14.22 -40.04 -99.67
CA GLU A 363 15.04 -39.22 -100.57
C GLU A 363 16.40 -39.89 -100.85
N LEU A 364 17.06 -40.48 -99.83
CA LEU A 364 18.27 -41.29 -99.99
C LEU A 364 18.02 -42.56 -100.82
N GLU A 365 16.87 -43.22 -100.69
CA GLU A 365 16.52 -44.39 -101.49
C GLU A 365 16.26 -44.00 -102.96
N GLU A 366 15.61 -42.86 -103.21
CA GLU A 366 15.47 -42.30 -104.56
C GLU A 366 16.82 -41.91 -105.19
N LEU A 367 17.70 -41.27 -104.42
CA LEU A 367 19.05 -40.94 -104.86
C LEU A 367 19.86 -42.22 -105.14
N ARG A 368 19.79 -43.24 -104.28
CA ARG A 368 20.37 -44.56 -104.58
C ARG A 368 19.86 -45.14 -105.89
N LYS A 369 18.54 -45.16 -106.12
CA LYS A 369 17.95 -45.64 -107.39
C LYS A 369 18.41 -44.82 -108.61
N LYS A 370 18.63 -43.51 -108.45
CA LYS A 370 19.21 -42.64 -109.50
C LYS A 370 20.70 -42.98 -109.74
N THR A 371 21.48 -43.17 -108.68
CA THR A 371 22.89 -43.59 -108.76
C THR A 371 23.02 -44.98 -109.37
N GLU A 372 22.24 -45.97 -108.94
CA GLU A 372 22.22 -47.32 -109.53
C GLU A 372 21.88 -47.29 -111.02
N LYS A 373 20.91 -46.46 -111.44
CA LYS A 373 20.63 -46.23 -112.87
C LYS A 373 21.83 -45.61 -113.60
N LEU A 374 22.46 -44.57 -113.03
CA LEU A 374 23.63 -43.93 -113.63
C LEU A 374 24.82 -44.91 -113.71
N THR A 375 25.11 -45.67 -112.66
CA THR A 375 26.12 -46.73 -112.65
C THR A 375 25.79 -47.79 -113.69
N SER A 376 24.53 -48.26 -113.78
CA SER A 376 24.10 -49.19 -114.81
C SER A 376 24.31 -48.64 -116.22
N ILE A 377 24.02 -47.35 -116.46
CA ILE A 377 24.27 -46.68 -117.76
C ILE A 377 25.78 -46.59 -118.03
N ILE A 378 26.60 -46.23 -117.04
CA ILE A 378 28.07 -46.15 -117.18
C ILE A 378 28.65 -47.54 -117.49
N THR A 379 28.23 -48.60 -116.79
CA THR A 379 28.64 -49.98 -117.06
C THR A 379 28.17 -50.45 -118.45
N GLN A 380 26.94 -50.08 -118.86
CA GLN A 380 26.40 -50.42 -120.18
C GLN A 380 27.12 -49.66 -121.30
N MET A 381 27.53 -48.41 -121.09
CA MET A 381 28.38 -47.65 -122.00
C MET A 381 29.81 -48.22 -122.08
N GLN A 382 30.40 -48.62 -120.94
CA GLN A 382 31.70 -49.31 -120.89
C GLN A 382 31.68 -50.67 -121.62
N GLN A 383 30.54 -51.37 -121.63
CA GLN A 383 30.35 -52.60 -122.40
C GLN A 383 30.17 -52.36 -123.92
N GLN A 384 29.94 -51.13 -124.39
CA GLN A 384 29.70 -50.80 -125.80
C GLN A 384 30.84 -49.99 -126.48
N GLY A 385 31.91 -49.63 -125.77
CA GLY A 385 32.98 -48.79 -126.32
C GLY A 385 34.39 -49.07 -125.78
N ARG A 386 35.28 -49.51 -126.69
CA ARG A 386 36.76 -49.60 -126.61
C ARG A 386 37.44 -49.14 -125.31
N GLY A 387 38.16 -50.07 -124.66
CA GLY A 387 39.07 -49.74 -123.57
C GLY A 387 40.28 -48.91 -124.02
N ILE A 388 40.68 -47.95 -123.17
CA ILE A 388 41.95 -47.24 -123.22
C ILE A 388 42.46 -47.08 -121.78
N ALA A 389 43.68 -47.56 -121.54
CA ALA A 389 44.60 -47.11 -120.49
C ALA A 389 45.73 -46.34 -121.22
N PRO A 390 46.48 -45.39 -120.60
CA PRO A 390 46.92 -45.45 -119.19
C PRO A 390 46.99 -44.11 -118.42
N SER A 391 47.32 -44.23 -117.12
CA SER A 391 48.22 -43.37 -116.31
C SER A 391 48.38 -41.87 -116.62
N GLY A 392 48.10 -41.02 -115.62
CA GLY A 392 49.06 -39.99 -115.20
C GLY A 392 48.61 -38.51 -115.18
N LEU A 393 48.36 -38.02 -113.96
CA LEU A 393 48.72 -36.67 -113.46
C LEU A 393 48.09 -35.41 -114.12
N ALA A 394 47.05 -34.84 -113.50
CA ALA A 394 46.79 -33.39 -113.48
C ALA A 394 45.79 -32.97 -112.37
N ASN A 395 45.99 -31.75 -111.86
CA ASN A 395 45.07 -30.87 -111.11
C ASN A 395 44.67 -31.23 -109.67
N SER A 396 45.38 -30.57 -108.75
CA SER A 396 45.06 -30.30 -107.35
C SER A 396 44.10 -29.09 -107.23
N VAL A 397 42.98 -29.24 -106.51
CA VAL A 397 42.28 -28.17 -105.77
C VAL A 397 41.62 -28.76 -104.50
N GLU A 398 41.71 -27.98 -103.43
CA GLU A 398 41.09 -28.01 -102.07
C GLU A 398 39.64 -28.52 -101.87
N PRO A 399 39.13 -28.71 -100.61
CA PRO A 399 39.64 -28.14 -99.33
C PRO A 399 39.79 -29.05 -98.08
N CYS A 400 40.72 -28.61 -97.23
CA CYS A 400 40.65 -28.44 -95.76
C CYS A 400 40.27 -29.61 -94.81
N TYR A 401 41.29 -30.16 -94.15
CA TYR A 401 41.48 -30.42 -92.70
C TYR A 401 43.03 -30.57 -92.50
N PRO A 402 43.65 -30.33 -91.32
CA PRO A 402 43.11 -30.41 -89.95
C PRO A 402 43.54 -29.26 -89.00
N GLU A 403 43.23 -29.46 -87.70
CA GLU A 403 43.82 -28.90 -86.45
C GLU A 403 44.82 -27.72 -86.48
N GLY A 404 44.55 -26.71 -85.66
CA GLY A 404 45.57 -25.81 -85.11
C GLY A 404 45.11 -24.36 -84.90
N GLU A 405 44.89 -23.99 -83.63
CA GLU A 405 45.05 -22.65 -83.01
C GLU A 405 44.85 -21.38 -83.86
N GLU A 406 43.90 -20.52 -83.46
CA GLU A 406 44.13 -19.07 -83.50
C GLU A 406 43.35 -18.35 -82.38
N GLU A 407 43.89 -17.20 -81.95
CA GLU A 407 43.40 -16.40 -80.82
C GLU A 407 42.10 -15.65 -81.15
N GLY A 408 41.29 -15.39 -80.12
CA GLY A 408 40.01 -14.68 -80.24
C GLY A 408 39.74 -13.82 -79.02
N ASP A 409 40.13 -12.55 -79.14
CA ASP A 409 39.90 -11.43 -78.22
C ASP A 409 38.45 -11.36 -77.67
N GLY A 410 38.29 -10.96 -76.42
CA GLY A 410 37.02 -11.07 -75.69
C GLY A 410 37.13 -10.75 -74.20
N GLU A 411 37.23 -9.46 -73.90
CA GLU A 411 37.41 -8.78 -72.61
C GLU A 411 36.77 -9.41 -71.35
N GLU A 412 37.44 -9.24 -70.21
CA GLU A 412 36.94 -9.56 -68.88
C GLU A 412 35.63 -8.81 -68.57
N SER A 413 34.64 -9.51 -68.02
CA SER A 413 33.47 -8.89 -67.38
C SER A 413 33.57 -9.11 -65.88
N GLU A 414 33.79 -8.03 -65.14
CA GLU A 414 33.85 -8.03 -63.67
C GLU A 414 32.57 -8.57 -63.03
N TYR A 415 32.74 -9.19 -61.87
CA TYR A 415 31.69 -9.26 -60.86
C TYR A 415 31.74 -7.96 -60.07
N GLU A 416 30.77 -7.07 -60.26
CA GLU A 416 30.52 -5.99 -59.32
C GLU A 416 29.04 -6.01 -58.88
N GLU A 417 28.84 -6.00 -57.56
CA GLU A 417 27.53 -5.78 -56.96
C GLU A 417 27.21 -4.29 -57.08
N GLU A 418 26.04 -3.93 -57.62
CA GLU A 418 25.37 -2.73 -57.11
C GLU A 418 23.85 -2.86 -57.11
N TYR A 419 23.25 -2.17 -56.15
CA TYR A 419 21.82 -2.15 -55.87
C TYR A 419 21.14 -1.14 -56.76
N GLU A 420 19.93 -1.43 -57.25
CA GLU A 420 18.95 -0.34 -57.37
C GLU A 420 17.52 -0.76 -57.05
N ASP A 421 16.80 0.22 -56.53
CA ASP A 421 15.47 0.17 -55.94
C ASP A 421 14.39 0.39 -57.01
N VAL A 422 13.35 -0.44 -57.01
CA VAL A 422 12.07 -0.11 -57.66
C VAL A 422 10.91 -0.48 -56.74
N SER A 423 10.64 0.42 -55.80
CA SER A 423 9.30 0.67 -55.26
C SER A 423 8.26 0.82 -56.39
N GLU A 424 7.16 0.07 -56.32
CA GLU A 424 5.85 0.59 -56.73
C GLU A 424 4.71 -0.05 -55.91
N GLU A 425 3.64 0.72 -55.74
CA GLU A 425 2.53 0.49 -54.81
C GLU A 425 1.57 -0.61 -55.31
N ASP A 426 0.87 -1.31 -54.40
CA ASP A 426 -0.56 -1.09 -54.11
C ASP A 426 -1.14 -2.24 -53.27
N GLY A 427 -2.11 -1.95 -52.38
CA GLY A 427 -2.73 -3.01 -51.57
C GLY A 427 -3.45 -2.56 -50.29
N GLU A 428 -4.37 -1.61 -50.42
CA GLU A 428 -5.26 -1.20 -49.33
C GLU A 428 -5.96 -2.41 -48.64
N TYR A 429 -5.86 -2.51 -47.32
CA TYR A 429 -6.78 -3.31 -46.52
C TYR A 429 -7.78 -2.39 -45.82
N TYR A 430 -9.06 -2.58 -46.15
CA TYR A 430 -10.19 -1.96 -45.49
C TYR A 430 -10.32 -2.54 -44.08
N ASP A 431 -10.26 -1.70 -43.06
CA ASP A 431 -10.68 -2.03 -41.71
C ASP A 431 -12.11 -1.48 -41.52
N GLU A 432 -13.11 -2.30 -41.83
CA GLU A 432 -14.52 -1.93 -41.65
C GLU A 432 -14.91 -2.06 -40.18
N ASP A 433 -15.23 -0.91 -39.59
CA ASP A 433 -15.84 -0.75 -38.27
C ASP A 433 -17.20 -1.50 -38.24
N LEU A 434 -17.24 -2.69 -37.63
CA LEU A 434 -18.49 -3.39 -37.34
C LEU A 434 -18.69 -3.56 -35.83
N THR A 435 -19.54 -2.69 -35.31
CA THR A 435 -20.05 -2.73 -33.95
C THR A 435 -21.23 -3.72 -33.87
N GLU A 436 -21.01 -4.90 -33.29
CA GLU A 436 -22.11 -5.76 -32.83
C GLU A 436 -22.23 -5.72 -31.30
N GLU A 437 -23.27 -5.03 -30.85
CA GLU A 437 -23.72 -4.98 -29.46
C GLU A 437 -24.51 -6.26 -29.13
N GLU A 438 -23.82 -7.36 -28.79
CA GLU A 438 -24.51 -8.54 -28.22
C GLU A 438 -24.85 -8.33 -26.73
N ALA A 439 -26.15 -8.46 -26.42
CA ALA A 439 -26.69 -8.23 -25.10
C ALA A 439 -26.24 -9.30 -24.08
N GLN A 440 -25.85 -8.85 -22.88
CA GLN A 440 -25.52 -9.72 -21.75
C GLN A 440 -26.73 -10.59 -21.34
N PRO A 441 -26.59 -11.93 -21.25
CA PRO A 441 -27.57 -12.75 -20.54
C PRO A 441 -27.40 -12.57 -19.02
N GLU A 442 -28.52 -12.42 -18.31
CA GLU A 442 -28.52 -12.28 -16.83
C GLU A 442 -27.85 -13.49 -16.14
N PRO A 443 -27.13 -13.29 -15.01
CA PRO A 443 -26.48 -14.37 -14.29
C PRO A 443 -27.50 -15.33 -13.66
N GLN A 444 -27.62 -16.53 -14.24
CA GLN A 444 -28.44 -17.61 -13.69
C GLN A 444 -27.94 -18.01 -12.29
N LYS A 445 -28.86 -18.03 -11.32
CA LYS A 445 -28.58 -18.51 -9.96
C LYS A 445 -28.43 -20.04 -9.96
N PHE A 446 -27.19 -20.52 -9.94
CA PHE A 446 -26.91 -21.95 -9.82
C PHE A 446 -26.69 -22.34 -8.35
N GLY A 447 -27.61 -23.16 -7.82
CA GLY A 447 -27.51 -23.74 -6.47
C GLY A 447 -28.84 -24.38 -6.05
N PRO A 448 -28.84 -25.53 -5.35
CA PRO A 448 -30.08 -26.17 -4.90
C PRO A 448 -30.82 -25.30 -3.88
N GLU A 449 -32.16 -25.32 -3.93
CA GLU A 449 -32.99 -24.58 -2.98
C GLU A 449 -32.69 -24.98 -1.53
N ARG A 450 -32.55 -23.98 -0.66
CA ARG A 450 -32.38 -24.19 0.78
C ARG A 450 -33.68 -24.78 1.34
N PRO A 451 -33.64 -25.88 2.12
CA PRO A 451 -34.83 -26.43 2.77
C PRO A 451 -35.54 -25.38 3.65
N PRO A 452 -36.89 -25.37 3.70
CA PRO A 452 -37.62 -24.45 4.54
C PRO A 452 -37.29 -24.69 6.03
N PRO A 453 -37.22 -23.62 6.86
CA PRO A 453 -36.96 -23.77 8.29
C PRO A 453 -38.11 -24.52 8.98
N PRO A 454 -37.81 -25.34 10.00
CA PRO A 454 -38.84 -26.05 10.75
C PRO A 454 -39.78 -25.06 11.47
N PRO A 455 -41.06 -25.41 11.66
CA PRO A 455 -42.03 -24.52 12.29
C PRO A 455 -41.61 -24.18 13.72
N VAL A 456 -41.68 -22.89 14.05
CA VAL A 456 -41.37 -22.39 15.39
C VAL A 456 -42.45 -22.89 16.35
N ALA A 457 -42.05 -23.77 17.28
CA ALA A 457 -42.92 -24.17 18.37
C ALA A 457 -43.08 -23.00 19.35
N ASN A 458 -44.22 -22.31 19.28
CA ASN A 458 -44.65 -21.40 20.34
C ASN A 458 -44.97 -22.23 21.59
N GLY A 459 -43.98 -22.38 22.47
CA GLY A 459 -44.18 -22.82 23.85
C GLY A 459 -44.67 -21.66 24.71
N CYS A 460 -45.60 -21.96 25.62
CA CYS A 460 -46.18 -21.02 26.59
C CYS A 460 -45.18 -20.49 27.62
#